data_AF-A0A243RPH7-F1
#
_entry.id   AF-A0A243RPH7-F1
#
_cell.length_a   1.000
_cell.length_b   1.000
_cell.length_c   1.000
_cell.angle_alpha   90.00
_cell.angle_beta   90.00
_cell.angle_gamma   90.00
#
_symmetry.space_group_name_H-M   'P 1'
#
loop_
_entity.id
_entity.type
_entity.pdbx_description
1 polymer ?
#
loop_
_entity_poly.entity_id
_entity_poly.type
_entity_poly.pdbx_seq_one_letter_code
_entity_poly.pdbx_strand_id
1 'polypeptide(L)'
;MQRGFLAGAVGGVVAMAAGGVVLTCLLAGKDVQHTTIDTYSRALYVKVDGHPAVARTILQSRIEGWYHPLPWVGKDIAEVSCPAHLKAVPGATETCTARAGSERVSIPVRVTRVEGDPATPRVTWKFER
;
A
#
# COMPACT_ATOMS: atom_id res chain seq x y z
N MET A 1 -6.72 68.54 -21.42
CA MET A 1 -5.78 67.40 -21.45
C MET A 1 -5.91 66.65 -20.14
N GLN A 2 -6.80 65.65 -20.08
CA GLN A 2 -7.04 64.79 -18.92
C GLN A 2 -6.28 63.47 -19.14
N ARG A 3 -5.35 63.13 -18.24
CA ARG A 3 -4.78 61.79 -18.14
C ARG A 3 -5.36 61.16 -16.87
N GLY A 4 -6.44 60.41 -17.03
CA GLY A 4 -7.02 59.61 -15.97
C GLY A 4 -6.11 58.42 -15.64
N PHE A 5 -5.77 58.28 -14.35
CA PHE A 5 -5.26 57.05 -13.78
C PHE A 5 -6.46 56.19 -13.38
N LEU A 6 -6.72 55.12 -14.13
CA LEU A 6 -7.63 54.06 -13.74
C LEU A 6 -7.10 52.70 -14.19
N ALA A 7 -7.37 51.72 -13.32
CA ALA A 7 -7.30 50.27 -13.50
C ALA A 7 -5.98 49.57 -13.16
N GLY A 8 -6.05 48.62 -12.22
CA GLY A 8 -5.06 47.54 -12.16
C GLY A 8 -4.88 46.77 -10.85
N ALA A 9 -5.93 46.46 -10.08
CA ALA A 9 -5.84 45.42 -9.06
C ALA A 9 -5.80 44.03 -9.73
N VAL A 10 -4.64 43.59 -10.22
CA VAL A 10 -4.43 42.22 -10.74
C VAL A 10 -2.95 41.84 -10.56
N GLY A 11 -2.67 40.72 -9.88
CA GLY A 11 -1.36 40.08 -9.97
C GLY A 11 -0.88 39.36 -8.72
N GLY A 12 -1.67 38.42 -8.19
CA GLY A 12 -1.30 37.64 -7.01
C GLY A 12 -1.65 36.16 -7.10
N VAL A 13 -1.53 35.51 -8.26
CA VAL A 13 -1.74 34.04 -8.37
C VAL A 13 -0.91 33.44 -9.51
N VAL A 14 0.43 33.42 -9.46
CA VAL A 14 1.22 32.56 -10.35
C VAL A 14 2.55 32.14 -9.69
N ALA A 15 2.51 31.32 -8.63
CA ALA A 15 3.76 30.68 -8.13
C ALA A 15 3.56 29.39 -7.31
N MET A 16 2.36 28.80 -7.26
CA MET A 16 2.09 27.62 -6.40
C MET A 16 1.44 26.47 -7.18
N ALA A 17 1.95 26.13 -8.36
CA ALA A 17 1.46 24.97 -9.11
C ALA A 17 2.54 23.94 -9.45
N ALA A 18 3.82 24.33 -9.56
CA ALA A 18 4.88 23.41 -9.98
C ALA A 18 5.56 22.65 -8.82
N GLY A 19 5.61 23.23 -7.62
CA GLY A 19 6.33 22.63 -6.48
C GLY A 19 5.53 21.61 -5.67
N GLY A 20 4.21 21.80 -5.52
CA GLY A 20 3.37 20.95 -4.66
C GLY A 20 3.04 19.58 -5.25
N VAL A 21 2.95 19.47 -6.59
CA VAL A 21 2.58 18.23 -7.27
C VAL A 21 3.72 17.21 -7.23
N VAL A 22 4.97 17.66 -7.39
CA VAL A 22 6.15 16.76 -7.42
C VAL A 22 6.38 16.07 -6.07
N LEU A 23 6.17 16.77 -4.95
CA LEU A 23 6.34 16.19 -3.61
C LEU A 23 5.28 15.12 -3.33
N THR A 24 4.06 15.32 -3.81
CA THR A 24 2.93 14.40 -3.57
C THR A 24 3.04 13.12 -4.41
N CYS A 25 3.61 13.20 -5.62
CA CYS A 25 3.84 12.02 -6.47
C CYS A 25 4.96 11.10 -5.94
N LEU A 26 5.99 11.65 -5.29
CA LEU A 26 7.12 10.88 -4.75
C LEU A 26 6.77 10.13 -3.45
N LEU A 27 5.74 10.57 -2.73
CA LEU A 27 5.32 9.96 -1.44
C LEU A 27 4.29 8.83 -1.60
N ALA A 28 3.77 8.60 -2.80
CA ALA A 28 2.68 7.66 -3.06
C ALA A 28 3.16 6.32 -3.65
N GLY A 29 4.15 5.69 -3.02
CA GLY A 29 4.45 4.27 -3.24
C GLY A 29 3.35 3.41 -2.63
N LYS A 30 2.15 3.43 -3.23
CA LYS A 30 0.92 2.81 -2.71
C LYS A 30 0.98 1.28 -2.63
N ASP A 31 2.03 0.68 -3.20
CA ASP A 31 2.26 -0.75 -3.21
C ASP A 31 2.85 -1.27 -1.89
N VAL A 32 3.41 -0.38 -1.05
CA VAL A 32 4.10 -0.75 0.19
C VAL A 32 3.15 -0.71 1.38
N GLN A 33 3.18 -1.76 2.18
CA GLN A 33 2.33 -2.02 3.31
C GLN A 33 3.15 -2.28 4.56
N HIS A 34 2.66 -1.79 5.69
CA HIS A 34 3.28 -2.01 7.00
C HIS A 34 2.31 -2.76 7.91
N THR A 35 2.78 -3.83 8.53
CA THR A 35 2.03 -4.65 9.48
C THR A 35 2.88 -4.90 10.71
N THR A 36 2.43 -4.41 11.86
CA THR A 36 3.02 -4.79 13.15
C THR A 36 2.38 -6.08 13.61
N ILE A 37 3.20 -7.08 13.94
CA ILE A 37 2.74 -8.34 14.52
C ILE A 37 2.92 -8.23 16.03
N ASP A 38 1.87 -8.45 16.82
CA ASP A 38 1.98 -8.54 18.28
C ASP A 38 2.04 -10.01 18.71
N THR A 39 3.22 -10.47 19.14
CA THR A 39 3.41 -11.87 19.57
C THR A 39 3.00 -12.15 21.02
N TYR A 40 2.69 -11.11 21.81
CA TYR A 40 2.12 -11.29 23.15
C TYR A 40 0.63 -11.62 23.05
N SER A 41 -0.07 -10.97 22.12
CA SER A 41 -1.47 -11.24 21.83
C SER A 41 -1.63 -12.54 21.04
N ARG A 42 -1.64 -13.68 21.74
CA ARG A 42 -1.85 -15.02 21.16
C ARG A 42 -3.11 -15.16 20.29
N ALA A 43 -4.05 -14.22 20.40
CA ALA A 43 -5.29 -14.21 19.64
C ALA A 43 -5.10 -13.80 18.16
N LEU A 44 -4.02 -13.09 17.81
CA LEU A 44 -3.91 -12.42 16.50
C LEU A 44 -2.66 -12.76 15.70
N TYR A 45 -1.60 -13.30 16.31
CA TYR A 45 -0.40 -13.65 15.57
C TYR A 45 -0.37 -15.12 15.15
N VAL A 46 0.16 -15.34 13.95
CA VAL A 46 0.34 -16.67 13.35
C VAL A 46 1.83 -16.90 13.09
N LYS A 47 2.21 -18.17 13.00
CA LYS A 47 3.58 -18.55 12.65
C LYS A 47 3.61 -19.45 11.41
N VAL A 48 4.67 -19.30 10.63
CA VAL A 48 5.04 -20.17 9.51
C VAL A 48 6.49 -20.57 9.70
N ASP A 49 6.78 -21.87 9.71
CA ASP A 49 8.13 -22.41 9.94
C ASP A 49 8.80 -21.84 11.21
N GLY A 50 8.04 -21.67 12.30
CA GLY A 50 8.53 -21.11 13.56
C GLY A 50 8.73 -19.58 13.57
N HIS A 51 8.58 -18.90 12.43
CA HIS A 51 8.70 -17.45 12.32
C HIS A 51 7.33 -16.78 12.44
N PRO A 52 7.24 -15.55 13.00
CA PRO A 52 6.03 -14.74 12.89
C PRO A 52 5.61 -14.58 11.43
N ALA A 53 4.31 -14.42 11.18
CA ALA A 53 3.79 -14.21 9.84
C ALA A 53 2.65 -13.19 9.84
N VAL A 54 2.54 -12.46 8.73
CA VAL A 54 1.36 -11.65 8.43
C VAL A 54 0.23 -12.60 8.08
N ALA A 55 -0.90 -12.48 8.79
CA ALA A 55 -2.01 -13.38 8.59
C ALA A 55 -2.61 -13.24 7.18
N ARG A 56 -3.02 -14.36 6.58
CA ARG A 56 -3.68 -14.37 5.26
C ARG A 56 -4.91 -13.46 5.21
N THR A 57 -5.63 -13.32 6.32
CA THR A 57 -6.78 -12.43 6.45
C THR A 57 -6.37 -10.97 6.37
N ILE A 58 -5.20 -10.60 6.92
CA ILE A 58 -4.65 -9.25 6.77
C ILE A 58 -4.27 -8.99 5.30
N LEU A 59 -3.67 -9.98 4.62
CA LEU A 59 -3.37 -9.88 3.19
C LEU A 59 -4.65 -9.67 2.39
N GLN A 60 -5.65 -10.53 2.59
CA GLN A 60 -6.96 -10.47 1.93
C GLN A 60 -7.63 -9.12 2.16
N SER A 61 -7.84 -8.71 3.41
CA SER A 61 -8.49 -7.45 3.74
C SER A 61 -7.72 -6.23 3.21
N ARG A 62 -6.40 -6.32 3.08
CA ARG A 62 -5.60 -5.23 2.55
C ARG A 62 -5.64 -5.16 1.03
N ILE A 63 -5.70 -6.31 0.36
CA ILE A 63 -5.95 -6.40 -1.09
C ILE A 63 -7.37 -5.93 -1.41
N GLU A 64 -8.38 -6.40 -0.68
CA GLU A 64 -9.79 -6.02 -0.85
C GLU A 64 -10.05 -4.55 -0.47
N GLY A 65 -9.49 -4.10 0.65
CA GLY A 65 -9.74 -2.78 1.21
C GLY A 65 -8.98 -1.64 0.50
N TRP A 66 -7.84 -1.93 -0.14
CA TRP A 66 -7.13 -0.95 -0.94
C TRP A 66 -7.65 -0.95 -2.38
N TYR A 67 -8.83 -0.35 -2.55
CA TYR A 67 -9.60 -0.34 -3.80
C TYR A 67 -8.95 0.43 -4.97
N HIS A 68 -7.91 1.26 -4.78
CA HIS A 68 -7.33 2.04 -5.90
C HIS A 68 -5.81 2.34 -5.81
N PRO A 69 -4.93 1.32 -5.80
CA PRO A 69 -3.54 1.60 -6.19
C PRO A 69 -2.81 0.56 -7.02
N LEU A 70 -3.40 -0.60 -7.34
CA LEU A 70 -2.75 -1.57 -8.22
C LEU A 70 -3.29 -1.40 -9.64
N PRO A 71 -2.72 -0.49 -10.47
CA PRO A 71 -3.26 -0.16 -11.79
C PRO A 71 -3.33 -1.36 -12.74
N TRP A 72 -2.64 -2.47 -12.43
CA TRP A 72 -2.64 -3.69 -13.24
C TRP A 72 -3.70 -4.72 -12.81
N VAL A 73 -4.26 -4.64 -11.60
CA VAL A 73 -5.25 -5.61 -11.09
C VAL A 73 -6.68 -5.19 -11.47
N GLY A 74 -6.90 -3.90 -11.72
CA GLY A 74 -8.21 -3.33 -12.07
C GLY A 74 -8.87 -2.58 -10.91
N LYS A 75 -9.99 -1.92 -11.19
CA LYS A 75 -10.72 -1.09 -10.19
C LYS A 75 -11.63 -1.90 -9.29
N ASP A 76 -12.08 -3.06 -9.76
CA ASP A 76 -13.05 -3.90 -9.07
C ASP A 76 -12.48 -5.32 -8.97
N ILE A 77 -12.02 -5.67 -7.77
CA ILE A 77 -11.68 -7.04 -7.44
C ILE A 77 -12.60 -7.62 -6.39
N ALA A 78 -12.88 -8.91 -6.54
CA ALA A 78 -13.67 -9.69 -5.60
C ALA A 78 -13.00 -11.06 -5.35
N GLU A 79 -13.52 -11.81 -4.39
CA GLU A 79 -13.09 -13.18 -4.10
C GLU A 79 -11.58 -13.29 -3.84
N VAL A 80 -11.02 -12.40 -3.02
CA VAL A 80 -9.58 -12.42 -2.76
C VAL A 80 -9.23 -13.65 -1.91
N SER A 81 -8.32 -14.46 -2.43
CA SER A 81 -7.89 -15.70 -1.79
C SER A 81 -6.37 -15.75 -1.69
N CYS A 82 -5.87 -15.76 -0.46
CA CYS A 82 -4.46 -15.95 -0.14
C CYS A 82 -4.29 -17.35 0.47
N PRO A 83 -3.66 -18.31 -0.23
CA PRO A 83 -3.58 -19.71 0.23
C PRO A 83 -2.75 -19.88 1.50
N ALA A 84 -1.82 -18.96 1.78
CA ALA A 84 -0.90 -19.06 2.90
C ALA A 84 -0.76 -17.73 3.65
N HIS A 85 -0.15 -17.80 4.84
CA HIS A 85 0.30 -16.64 5.58
C HIS A 85 1.65 -16.16 5.02
N LEU A 86 1.90 -14.86 5.03
CA LEU A 86 3.17 -14.31 4.55
C LEU A 86 4.19 -14.32 5.70
N LYS A 87 5.17 -15.22 5.62
CA LYS A 87 6.25 -15.34 6.60
C LYS A 87 6.98 -14.00 6.77
N ALA A 88 7.15 -13.54 8.01
CA ALA A 88 7.82 -12.29 8.34
C ALA A 88 9.35 -12.44 8.27
N VAL A 89 9.86 -12.75 7.08
CA VAL A 89 11.29 -12.86 6.77
C VAL A 89 11.55 -12.07 5.49
N PRO A 90 12.56 -11.19 5.43
CA PRO A 90 12.90 -10.48 4.21
C PRO A 90 13.06 -11.43 3.01
N GLY A 91 12.45 -11.07 1.88
CA GLY A 91 12.46 -11.87 0.66
C GLY A 91 11.39 -12.96 0.61
N ALA A 92 10.68 -13.26 1.71
CA ALA A 92 9.55 -14.18 1.69
C ALA A 92 8.44 -13.66 0.77
N THR A 93 7.83 -14.58 0.02
CA THR A 93 6.78 -14.28 -0.96
C THR A 93 5.55 -15.11 -0.70
N GLU A 94 4.40 -14.56 -1.09
CA GLU A 94 3.13 -15.26 -1.18
C GLU A 94 2.42 -14.79 -2.46
N THR A 95 1.46 -15.57 -2.95
CA THR A 95 0.69 -15.20 -4.14
C THR A 95 -0.79 -15.37 -3.85
N CYS A 96 -1.44 -14.25 -3.60
CA CYS A 96 -2.89 -14.18 -3.54
C CYS A 96 -3.49 -14.21 -4.94
N THR A 97 -4.76 -14.55 -5.02
CA THR A 97 -5.56 -14.51 -6.25
C THR A 97 -6.80 -13.67 -6.02
N ALA A 98 -7.33 -13.07 -7.08
CA ALA A 98 -8.60 -12.37 -7.04
C ALA A 98 -9.35 -12.55 -8.36
N ARG A 99 -10.63 -12.21 -8.36
CA ARG A 99 -11.44 -12.03 -9.56
C ARG A 99 -11.42 -10.57 -9.98
N ALA A 100 -11.05 -10.30 -11.23
CA ALA A 100 -11.19 -8.99 -11.87
C ALA A 100 -12.19 -9.14 -13.03
N GLY A 101 -13.45 -8.77 -12.78
CA GLY A 101 -14.54 -9.11 -13.70
C GLY A 101 -14.68 -10.63 -13.89
N SER A 102 -14.53 -11.12 -15.13
CA SER A 102 -14.58 -12.55 -15.45
C SER A 102 -13.23 -13.27 -15.34
N GLU A 103 -12.13 -12.54 -15.21
CA GLU A 103 -10.77 -13.09 -15.20
C GLU A 103 -10.28 -13.36 -13.77
N ARG A 104 -9.38 -14.34 -13.63
CA ARG A 104 -8.62 -14.55 -12.39
C ARG A 104 -7.24 -13.93 -12.53
N VAL A 105 -6.89 -13.08 -11.57
CA VAL A 105 -5.62 -12.37 -11.51
C VAL A 105 -4.77 -12.89 -10.36
N SER A 106 -3.45 -12.94 -10.58
CA SER A 106 -2.47 -13.30 -9.55
C SER A 106 -1.86 -12.03 -8.97
N ILE A 107 -1.73 -12.00 -7.65
CA ILE A 107 -1.27 -10.83 -6.88
C ILE A 107 -0.10 -11.30 -6.02
N PRO A 108 1.13 -11.29 -6.55
CA PRO A 108 2.31 -11.63 -5.79
C PRO A 108 2.59 -10.56 -4.72
N VAL A 109 2.96 -11.00 -3.53
CA VAL A 109 3.38 -10.14 -2.42
C VAL A 109 4.76 -10.56 -1.92
N ARG A 110 5.57 -9.59 -1.48
CA ARG A 110 6.91 -9.82 -0.95
C ARG A 110 7.18 -9.01 0.30
N VAL A 111 7.78 -9.64 1.31
CA VAL A 111 8.37 -8.94 2.45
C VAL A 111 9.68 -8.26 2.03
N THR A 112 9.76 -6.96 2.19
CA THR A 112 10.96 -6.17 1.88
C THR A 112 11.81 -5.91 3.11
N ARG A 113 11.20 -5.80 4.29
CA ARG A 113 11.91 -5.51 5.54
C ARG A 113 11.15 -6.06 6.74
N VAL A 114 11.89 -6.46 7.75
CA VAL A 114 11.37 -6.75 9.09
C VAL A 114 12.26 -6.01 10.08
N GLU A 115 11.66 -5.18 10.93
CA GLU A 115 12.38 -4.31 11.86
C GLU A 115 11.63 -4.22 13.20
N GLY A 116 12.31 -3.74 14.25
CA GLY A 116 11.72 -3.57 15.58
C GLY A 116 11.94 -4.76 16.50
N ASP A 117 11.19 -4.79 17.60
CA ASP A 117 11.32 -5.78 18.65
C ASP A 117 10.86 -7.17 18.16
N PRO A 118 11.58 -8.28 18.45
CA PRO A 118 11.16 -9.62 18.07
C PRO A 118 9.76 -10.03 18.58
N ALA A 119 9.31 -9.42 19.67
CA ALA A 119 7.99 -9.63 20.23
C ALA A 119 6.91 -8.77 19.56
N THR A 120 7.29 -7.64 18.94
CA THR A 120 6.38 -6.78 18.18
C THR A 120 6.94 -6.35 16.80
N PRO A 121 7.33 -7.31 15.92
CA PRO A 121 8.07 -6.95 14.73
C PRO A 121 7.19 -6.19 13.73
N ARG A 122 7.75 -5.14 13.15
CA ARG A 122 7.17 -4.39 12.05
C ARG A 122 7.61 -4.98 10.73
N VAL A 123 6.66 -5.61 10.05
CA VAL A 123 6.84 -6.20 8.72
C VAL A 123 6.47 -5.17 7.66
N THR A 124 7.42 -4.86 6.78
CA THR A 124 7.17 -4.09 5.57
C THR A 124 7.14 -5.05 4.39
N TRP A 125 6.07 -5.01 3.63
CA TRP A 125 5.85 -5.85 2.47
C TRP A 125 5.23 -5.03 1.34
N LYS A 126 5.26 -5.55 0.12
CA LYS A 126 4.72 -4.86 -1.04
C LYS A 126 4.04 -5.82 -2.00
N PHE A 127 3.19 -5.28 -2.87
CA PHE A 127 2.72 -5.97 -4.06
C PHE A 127 3.82 -5.99 -5.13
N GLU A 128 3.97 -7.12 -5.82
CA GLU A 128 4.85 -7.25 -6.97
C GLU A 128 4.05 -7.24 -8.29
N ARG A 129 4.76 -7.02 -9.39
CA ARG A 129 4.26 -7.18 -10.76
C ARG A 129 4.92 -8.37 -11.41
#